data_AF-A0A820MA92-F1
#
_entry.id   AF-A0A820MA92-F1
#
_cell.length_a   1.000
_cell.length_b   1.000
_cell.length_c   1.000
_cell.angle_alpha   90.00
_cell.angle_beta   90.00
_cell.angle_gamma   90.00
#
_symmetry.space_group_name_H-M   'P 1'
#
loop_
_entity.id
_entity.type
_entity.pdbx_description
1 polymer ?
#
loop_
_entity_poly.entity_id
_entity_poly.type
_entity_poly.pdbx_seq_one_letter_code
_entity_poly.pdbx_strand_id
1 'polypeptide(L)'
;MVKNMYQNIDLSKFPISSNSISNSVIQKKALVIAPEIISTSSNISYYCNRGVGVFLYNKSISCFCPPFYYGDRCQYYSDRFSLILHLNLSQSAYKESTNYTILLKLLVLFLYENQTLNIHEYHVRPAFEMISFKKKIGYFLYS
;
A
#
# COMPACT_ATOMS: atom_id res chain seq x y z
N MET A 1 10.68 -11.62 5.48
CA MET A 1 10.60 -10.75 6.69
C MET A 1 9.43 -9.79 6.50
N VAL A 2 8.27 -10.04 7.12
CA VAL A 2 7.05 -9.24 6.91
C VAL A 2 7.22 -7.89 7.61
N LYS A 3 7.38 -6.80 6.85
CA LYS A 3 7.30 -5.45 7.39
C LYS A 3 5.87 -4.93 7.21
N ASN A 4 5.09 -4.92 8.29
CA ASN A 4 3.88 -4.10 8.35
C ASN A 4 4.32 -2.64 8.28
N MET A 5 4.09 -1.99 7.14
CA MET A 5 4.50 -0.61 6.89
C MET A 5 3.25 0.26 6.78
N TYR A 6 2.60 0.50 7.92
CA TYR A 6 1.77 1.70 8.06
C TYR A 6 2.72 2.86 8.40
N GLN A 7 3.23 3.54 7.38
CA GLN A 7 3.92 4.80 7.60
C GLN A 7 2.87 5.88 7.87
N ASN A 8 2.79 6.33 9.12
CA ASN A 8 2.13 7.59 9.45
C ASN A 8 2.87 8.72 8.72
N ILE A 9 2.20 9.34 7.76
CA ILE A 9 2.75 10.46 7.00
C ILE A 9 2.71 11.69 7.90
N ASP A 10 3.88 12.10 8.39
CA ASP A 10 4.04 13.36 9.13
C ASP A 10 4.03 14.54 8.14
N LEU A 11 2.83 15.07 7.92
CA LEU A 11 2.57 16.18 6.99
C LEU A 11 3.29 17.48 7.35
N SER A 12 3.81 17.61 8.58
CA SER A 12 4.52 18.82 9.03
C SER A 12 5.86 19.03 8.33
N LYS A 13 6.38 18.00 7.65
CA LYS A 13 7.68 18.00 6.97
C LYS A 13 7.62 18.40 5.49
N PHE A 14 6.47 18.82 4.99
CA PHE A 14 6.26 19.16 3.59
C PHE A 14 5.78 20.61 3.41
N PRO A 15 6.43 21.43 2.55
CA PRO A 15 5.99 22.79 2.28
C PRO A 15 4.73 22.77 1.40
N ILE A 16 3.59 23.19 1.94
CA ILE A 16 2.38 23.51 1.16
C ILE A 16 2.51 24.97 0.71
N SER A 17 2.85 25.22 -0.55
CA SER A 17 2.76 26.57 -1.11
C SER A 17 1.31 26.87 -1.49
N SER A 18 0.53 27.41 -0.56
CA SER A 18 -0.78 27.99 -0.89
C SER A 18 -0.57 29.41 -1.41
N ASN A 19 -0.48 29.57 -2.73
CA ASN A 19 -0.61 30.90 -3.34
C ASN A 19 -2.08 31.31 -3.31
N SER A 20 -2.50 32.02 -2.26
CA SER A 20 -3.71 32.83 -2.31
C SER A 20 -3.41 34.09 -3.11
N ILE A 21 -3.95 34.17 -4.32
CA ILE A 21 -3.89 35.38 -5.14
C ILE A 21 -4.89 36.38 -4.54
N SER A 22 -4.38 37.39 -3.82
CA SER A 22 -5.09 38.65 -3.62
C SER A 22 -4.36 39.73 -4.42
N ASN A 23 -5.01 40.20 -5.49
CA ASN A 23 -4.51 41.30 -6.30
C ASN A 23 -4.64 42.62 -5.54
N SER A 24 -3.52 43.30 -5.30
CA SER A 24 -3.50 44.76 -5.26
C SER A 24 -2.14 45.30 -5.70
N VAL A 25 -2.22 46.27 -6.61
CA VAL A 25 -1.15 47.03 -7.26
C VAL A 25 -0.47 47.94 -6.23
N ILE A 26 0.87 47.99 -6.17
CA ILE A 26 1.71 49.20 -6.04
C ILE A 26 3.20 48.81 -6.21
N GLN A 27 3.89 49.57 -7.07
CA GLN A 27 5.28 49.44 -7.47
C GLN A 27 6.27 49.68 -6.32
N LYS A 28 7.24 48.77 -6.12
CA LYS A 28 8.60 49.10 -5.67
C LYS A 28 9.61 48.21 -6.39
N LYS A 29 10.55 48.83 -7.11
CA LYS A 29 11.75 48.18 -7.63
C LYS A 29 12.55 47.63 -6.45
N ALA A 30 12.50 46.32 -6.25
CA ALA A 30 13.52 45.57 -5.55
C ALA A 30 14.22 44.71 -6.60
N LEU A 31 15.53 44.82 -6.69
CA LEU A 31 16.39 43.95 -7.50
C LEU A 31 16.30 42.54 -6.88
N VAL A 32 15.25 41.80 -7.22
CA VAL A 32 15.15 40.39 -6.86
C VAL A 32 16.05 39.65 -7.82
N ILE A 33 17.26 39.38 -7.36
CA ILE A 33 18.14 38.39 -7.95
C ILE A 33 17.33 37.09 -8.00
N ALA A 34 16.84 36.75 -9.18
CA ALA A 34 16.25 35.44 -9.41
C ALA A 34 17.31 34.42 -9.01
N PRO A 35 17.04 33.47 -8.10
CA PRO A 35 17.98 32.38 -7.90
C PRO A 35 18.07 31.67 -9.25
N GLU A 36 19.28 31.58 -9.77
CA GLU A 36 19.61 30.79 -10.94
C GLU A 36 18.92 29.43 -10.79
N ILE A 37 17.98 29.14 -11.70
CA ILE A 37 17.50 27.79 -11.91
C ILE A 37 18.70 27.04 -12.48
N ILE A 38 19.56 26.55 -11.61
CA ILE A 38 20.59 25.59 -11.98
C ILE A 38 19.80 24.40 -12.52
N SER A 39 19.90 24.22 -13.83
CA SER A 39 19.41 23.11 -14.62
C SER A 39 20.06 21.79 -14.17
N THR A 40 19.70 21.34 -12.97
CA THR A 40 19.88 19.96 -12.48
C THR A 40 18.57 19.19 -12.62
N SER A 41 17.74 19.56 -13.60
CA SER A 41 16.42 18.98 -13.86
C SER A 41 16.47 17.56 -14.46
N SER A 42 17.66 17.00 -14.71
CA SER A 42 17.79 15.66 -15.29
C SER A 42 17.97 14.52 -14.28
N ASN A 43 18.45 14.75 -13.06
CA ASN A 43 18.80 13.67 -12.13
C ASN A 43 17.67 13.25 -11.18
N ILE A 44 16.76 14.15 -10.82
CA ILE A 44 15.62 13.82 -9.95
C ILE A 44 14.61 12.92 -10.62
N SER A 45 14.39 13.10 -11.93
CA SER A 45 13.43 12.29 -12.69
C SER A 45 13.77 10.79 -12.68
N TYR A 46 15.04 10.42 -12.43
CA TYR A 46 15.47 9.01 -12.38
C TYR A 46 15.81 8.52 -10.97
N TYR A 47 15.90 9.40 -9.96
CA TYR A 47 16.32 9.01 -8.61
C TYR A 47 15.34 8.03 -7.94
N CYS A 48 14.03 8.19 -8.18
CA CYS A 48 12.97 7.41 -7.54
C CYS A 48 12.42 6.25 -8.37
N ASN A 49 13.14 5.79 -9.40
CA ASN A 49 12.68 4.73 -10.32
C ASN A 49 11.25 4.99 -10.83
N ARG A 50 10.25 4.28 -10.28
CA ARG A 50 8.82 4.38 -10.65
C ARG A 50 7.99 5.26 -9.70
N GLY A 51 8.64 5.87 -8.71
CA GLY A 51 8.03 6.79 -7.74
C GLY A 51 8.27 8.25 -8.09
N VAL A 52 7.73 9.12 -7.22
CA VAL A 52 7.86 10.57 -7.35
C VAL A 52 8.88 11.08 -6.33
N GLY A 53 9.92 11.74 -6.81
CA GLY A 53 10.93 12.38 -5.95
C GLY A 53 10.48 13.75 -5.48
N VAL A 54 10.62 14.01 -4.18
CA VAL A 54 10.36 15.31 -3.56
C VAL A 54 11.55 15.77 -2.76
N PHE A 55 11.77 17.08 -2.70
CA PHE A 55 12.78 17.66 -1.83
C PHE A 55 12.23 17.87 -0.41
N LEU A 56 13.00 17.43 0.58
CA LEU A 56 12.78 17.73 1.99
C LEU A 56 13.44 19.07 2.36
N TYR A 57 13.10 19.62 3.53
CA TYR A 57 13.62 20.91 4.03
C TYR A 57 15.15 20.98 4.09
N ASN A 58 15.83 19.86 4.34
CA ASN A 58 17.28 19.75 4.36
C ASN A 58 17.92 19.57 2.96
N LYS A 59 17.16 19.80 1.88
CA LYS A 59 17.56 19.58 0.48
C LYS A 59 17.84 18.12 0.10
N SER A 60 17.50 17.16 0.96
CA SER A 60 17.55 15.73 0.60
C SER A 60 16.34 15.32 -0.24
N ILE A 61 16.51 14.30 -1.08
CA ILE A 61 15.43 13.76 -1.91
C ILE A 61 14.80 12.58 -1.19
N SER A 62 13.47 12.60 -1.07
CA SER A 62 12.66 11.46 -0.61
C SER A 62 11.77 10.98 -1.75
N CYS A 63 11.50 9.68 -1.79
CA CYS A 63 10.69 9.06 -2.83
C CYS A 63 9.33 8.63 -2.28
N PHE A 64 8.25 9.08 -2.94
CA PHE A 64 6.93 8.53 -2.75
C PHE A 64 6.70 7.39 -3.74
N CYS A 65 6.60 6.17 -3.20
CA CYS A 65 6.43 4.99 -4.03
C CYS A 65 4.95 4.69 -4.30
N PRO A 66 4.59 4.27 -5.52
CA PRO A 66 3.26 3.76 -5.82
C PRO A 66 2.99 2.46 -5.05
N PRO A 67 1.73 2.01 -4.91
CA PRO A 67 1.34 0.90 -4.01
C PRO A 67 2.08 -0.43 -4.20
N PHE A 68 2.68 -0.68 -5.36
CA PHE A 68 3.40 -1.91 -5.67
C PHE A 68 4.92 -1.79 -5.62
N TYR A 69 5.46 -0.63 -5.24
CA TYR A 69 6.91 -0.43 -5.15
C TYR A 69 7.29 0.09 -3.77
N TYR A 70 8.45 -0.31 -3.27
CA TYR A 70 8.95 0.10 -1.96
C TYR A 70 10.48 0.23 -1.92
N GLY A 71 11.00 0.67 -0.78
CA GLY A 71 12.40 1.04 -0.57
C GLY A 71 12.65 2.53 -0.83
N ASP A 72 13.81 3.01 -0.39
CA ASP A 72 14.14 4.45 -0.38
C ASP A 72 14.10 5.10 -1.77
N ARG A 73 14.22 4.30 -2.83
CA ARG A 73 14.16 4.73 -4.24
C ARG A 73 13.09 3.99 -5.04
N CYS A 74 12.13 3.34 -4.39
CA CYS A 74 11.11 2.51 -5.05
C CYS A 74 11.72 1.43 -5.96
N GLN A 75 12.87 0.88 -5.55
CA GLN A 75 13.64 -0.08 -6.33
C GLN A 75 13.11 -1.51 -6.24
N TYR A 76 12.30 -1.81 -5.22
CA TYR A 76 11.76 -3.14 -5.01
C TYR A 76 10.30 -3.17 -5.45
N TYR A 77 9.94 -4.19 -6.22
CA TYR A 77 8.57 -4.49 -6.59
C TYR A 77 7.96 -5.44 -5.56
N SER A 78 6.80 -5.09 -5.03
CA SER A 78 6.02 -6.02 -4.23
C SER A 78 5.16 -6.85 -5.17
N ASP A 79 5.56 -8.11 -5.34
CA ASP A 79 4.71 -9.07 -6.03
C ASP A 79 3.53 -9.43 -5.13
N ARG A 80 2.34 -9.28 -5.70
CA ARG A 80 1.09 -9.67 -5.06
C ARG A 80 0.63 -11.00 -5.63
N PHE A 81 0.71 -12.06 -4.84
CA PHE A 81 -0.04 -13.26 -5.14
C PHE A 81 -1.44 -13.16 -4.49
N SER A 82 -2.46 -13.59 -5.22
CA SER A 82 -3.86 -13.58 -4.76
C SER A 82 -4.35 -15.01 -4.57
N LEU A 83 -4.88 -15.31 -3.39
CA LEU A 83 -5.49 -16.59 -3.09
C LEU A 83 -7.01 -16.42 -3.14
N ILE A 84 -7.66 -17.17 -4.02
CA ILE A 84 -9.12 -17.20 -4.10
C ILE A 84 -9.57 -18.58 -3.61
N LEU A 85 -10.28 -18.59 -2.49
CA LEU A 85 -10.76 -19.82 -1.88
C LEU A 85 -12.25 -19.99 -2.13
N HIS A 86 -12.61 -21.19 -2.55
CA HIS A 86 -13.99 -21.63 -2.69
C HIS A 86 -14.19 -22.90 -1.88
N LEU A 87 -15.09 -22.83 -0.89
CA LEU A 87 -15.43 -23.97 -0.05
C LEU A 87 -16.73 -24.58 -0.54
N ASN A 88 -16.61 -25.73 -1.21
CA ASN A 88 -17.77 -26.51 -1.58
C ASN A 88 -18.15 -27.46 -0.43
N LEU A 89 -19.22 -27.14 0.28
CA LEU A 89 -19.71 -27.92 1.42
C LEU A 89 -20.74 -28.99 1.02
N SER A 90 -21.14 -29.07 -0.26
CA SER A 90 -22.20 -29.98 -0.73
C SER A 90 -21.91 -31.46 -0.55
N GLN A 91 -20.64 -31.85 -0.39
CA GLN A 91 -20.22 -33.24 -0.15
C GLN A 91 -19.59 -33.43 1.25
N SER A 92 -19.77 -32.45 2.15
CA SER A 92 -19.21 -32.51 3.50
C SER A 92 -20.23 -33.06 4.51
N ALA A 93 -19.74 -33.40 5.71
CA ALA A 93 -20.61 -33.73 6.85
C ALA A 93 -21.56 -32.59 7.26
N TYR A 94 -21.37 -31.38 6.74
CA TYR A 94 -22.20 -30.22 7.02
C TYR A 94 -23.27 -29.94 5.95
N LYS A 95 -23.42 -30.81 4.93
CA LYS A 95 -24.37 -30.60 3.82
C LYS A 95 -25.80 -30.30 4.27
N GLU A 96 -26.28 -31.05 5.26
CA GLU A 96 -27.65 -30.92 5.78
C GLU A 96 -27.68 -30.14 7.11
N SER A 97 -26.57 -29.49 7.48
CA SER A 97 -26.47 -28.79 8.75
C SER A 97 -27.28 -27.49 8.73
N THR A 98 -28.40 -27.48 9.44
CA THR A 98 -29.19 -26.28 9.73
C THR A 98 -28.69 -25.53 10.97
N ASN A 99 -27.69 -26.07 11.67
CA ASN A 99 -27.17 -25.46 12.88
C ASN A 99 -26.25 -24.27 12.58
N TYR A 100 -26.73 -23.06 12.88
CA TYR A 100 -26.00 -21.81 12.69
C TYR A 100 -24.88 -21.56 13.71
N THR A 101 -24.76 -22.38 14.76
CA THR A 101 -23.69 -22.25 15.76
C THR A 101 -22.38 -22.89 15.32
N ILE A 102 -22.42 -23.80 14.34
CA ILE A 102 -21.22 -24.46 13.82
C ILE A 102 -20.32 -23.46 13.10
N LEU A 103 -19.06 -23.41 13.50
CA LEU A 103 -18.04 -22.55 12.91
C LEU A 103 -16.87 -23.39 12.42
N LEU A 104 -16.63 -23.34 11.11
CA LEU A 104 -15.42 -23.86 10.49
C LEU A 104 -14.34 -22.79 10.50
N LYS A 105 -13.12 -23.17 10.90
CA LYS A 105 -11.93 -22.34 10.80
C LYS A 105 -11.03 -22.93 9.72
N LEU A 106 -10.87 -22.21 8.62
CA LEU A 106 -9.88 -22.53 7.59
C LEU A 106 -8.62 -21.73 7.88
N LEU A 107 -7.51 -22.43 8.04
CA LEU A 107 -6.20 -21.84 8.32
C LEU A 107 -5.29 -22.09 7.11
N VAL A 108 -4.79 -21.01 6.51
CA VAL A 108 -3.86 -21.06 5.38
C VAL A 108 -2.50 -20.59 5.85
N LEU A 109 -1.51 -21.48 5.72
CA LEU A 109 -0.11 -21.23 6.07
C LEU A 109 0.70 -20.98 4.80
N PHE A 110 1.42 -19.87 4.77
CA PHE A 110 2.43 -19.60 3.75
C PHE A 110 3.80 -19.90 4.32
N LEU A 111 4.49 -20.86 3.70
CA LEU A 111 5.78 -21.35 4.15
C LEU A 111 6.87 -21.00 3.15
N TYR A 112 8.05 -20.65 3.65
CA TYR A 112 9.27 -20.54 2.87
C TYR A 112 10.41 -21.17 3.66
N GLU A 113 11.11 -22.15 3.08
CA GLU A 113 12.18 -22.92 3.74
C GLU A 113 11.78 -23.42 5.15
N ASN A 114 10.58 -24.00 5.27
CA ASN A 114 9.98 -24.46 6.53
C ASN A 114 9.71 -23.38 7.61
N GLN A 115 9.83 -22.10 7.27
CA GLN A 115 9.40 -21.00 8.12
C GLN A 115 8.03 -20.46 7.69
N THR A 116 7.14 -20.24 8.65
CA THR A 116 5.84 -19.62 8.40
C THR A 116 6.02 -18.12 8.15
N LEU A 117 5.82 -17.71 6.89
CA LEU A 117 5.84 -16.32 6.49
C LEU A 117 4.59 -15.57 6.94
N ASN A 118 3.42 -16.20 6.78
CA ASN A 118 2.14 -15.58 7.09
C ASN A 118 1.06 -16.63 7.36
N ILE A 119 0.07 -16.25 8.17
CA ILE A 119 -1.06 -17.08 8.58
C ILE A 119 -2.34 -16.31 8.29
N HIS A 120 -3.25 -16.93 7.53
CA HIS A 120 -4.58 -16.38 7.31
C HIS A 120 -5.65 -17.30 7.86
N GLU A 121 -6.54 -16.73 8.66
CA GLU A 121 -7.64 -17.44 9.30
C GLU A 121 -8.97 -16.97 8.71
N TYR A 122 -9.77 -17.92 8.26
CA TYR A 122 -11.09 -17.66 7.71
C TYR A 122 -12.14 -18.45 8.48
N HIS A 123 -13.06 -17.72 9.10
CA HIS A 123 -14.20 -18.32 9.78
C HIS A 123 -15.40 -18.45 8.85
N VAL A 124 -16.03 -19.62 8.86
CA VAL A 124 -17.09 -19.99 7.92
C VAL A 124 -18.21 -20.64 8.71
N ARG A 125 -19.46 -20.21 8.47
CA ARG A 125 -20.64 -20.90 9.01
C ARG A 125 -21.25 -21.75 7.90
N PRO A 126 -21.22 -23.09 7.99
CA PRO A 126 -21.69 -23.97 6.92
C PRO A 126 -23.12 -23.66 6.47
N ALA A 127 -24.04 -23.50 7.43
CA ALA A 127 -25.43 -23.21 7.16
C ALA A 127 -25.62 -21.91 6.33
N PHE A 128 -24.75 -20.90 6.52
CA PHE A 128 -24.83 -19.65 5.77
C PHE A 128 -24.21 -19.76 4.38
N GLU A 129 -23.06 -20.43 4.24
CA GLU A 129 -22.39 -20.55 2.93
C GLU A 129 -23.17 -21.40 1.93
N MET A 130 -23.95 -22.38 2.40
CA MET A 130 -24.81 -23.17 1.52
C MET A 130 -25.98 -22.37 0.95
N ILE A 131 -26.43 -21.31 1.63
CA ILE A 131 -27.51 -20.42 1.18
C ILE A 131 -26.94 -19.29 0.31
N SER A 132 -25.86 -18.66 0.74
CA SER A 132 -25.24 -17.52 0.06
C SER A 132 -23.73 -17.67 0.10
N PHE A 133 -23.19 -18.25 -0.96
CA PHE A 133 -21.75 -18.48 -1.07
C PHE A 133 -20.98 -17.16 -1.14
N LYS A 134 -19.89 -17.05 -0.37
CA LYS A 134 -18.96 -15.92 -0.44
C LYS A 134 -17.57 -16.38 -0.87
N LYS A 135 -17.11 -15.81 -1.99
CA LYS A 135 -15.70 -15.94 -2.39
C LYS A 135 -14.83 -15.21 -1.38
N LYS A 136 -13.79 -15.89 -0.88
CA LYS A 136 -12.80 -15.29 0.01
C LYS A 136 -11.53 -15.02 -0.77
N ILE A 137 -11.12 -13.75 -0.78
CA ILE A 137 -9.93 -13.31 -1.48
C ILE A 137 -8.92 -12.86 -0.44
N GLY A 138 -7.77 -13.53 -0.41
CA GLY A 138 -6.60 -13.13 0.37
C GLY A 138 -5.56 -12.50 -0.54
N TYR A 139 -4.98 -11.39 -0.08
CA TYR A 139 -3.90 -10.71 -0.79
C TYR A 139 -2.66 -10.77 0.05
N PHE A 140 -1.56 -11.12 -0.60
CA PHE A 140 -0.30 -11.32 0.06
C PHE A 140 0.74 -10.47 -0.64
N LEU A 141 1.51 -9.76 0.16
CA LEU A 141 2.66 -9.01 -0.31
C LEU A 141 3.87 -9.87 0.01
N TYR A 142 4.61 -10.26 -1.02
CA TYR A 142 5.90 -10.90 -0.88
C TYR A 142 7.00 -9.89 -1.24
N SER A 143 8.09 -9.93 -0.47
CA SER A 143 9.23 -9.01 -0.53
C SER A 143 10.50 -9.72 -0.07
#